data_AF-A0A9Q1LVF4-F1
#
_entry.id   AF-A0A9Q1LVF4-F1
#
_cell.length_a   1.000
_cell.length_b   1.000
_cell.length_c   1.000
_cell.angle_alpha   90.00
_cell.angle_beta   90.00
_cell.angle_gamma   90.00
#
_symmetry.space_group_name_H-M   'P 1'
#
loop_
_entity.id
_entity.type
_entity.pdbx_description
1 polymer ?
#
loop_
_entity_poly.entity_id
_entity_poly.type
_entity_poly.pdbx_seq_one_letter_code
_entity_poly.pdbx_strand_id
1 'polypeptide(L)'
;MATSFSATKVLQPLPLNSTRFAEKPLLGHQSLKGSSSFLGSSLSLKKPFLPPQSQRRSNAVVAVSDVVKEKKSKSKSSISNLLITKEEGLVLYEDMVLGRAFEDMCAQMYYRGKMFGFVHLYNGQEAVSTGFIKLLKKEDSVVSTYRDHVHALSKGVPARQVMSELFGKTTGCCRGQGGSMHMFSKEHNVLGGFAFIGEGIPVATGAAFTSKYRREVLKEADCDHVTVAFFGDGTCNNGQFYECLNMAALWKLPIIFVVENNLWAIGMSHLRSTSDPRIWKKGPAFGIPGVHVDGMDVLKVREVAKEAVDRARRGEGPTLVECETYRFRGHSLADPDELRDPAEKNHYATRDPITALKKYMFENNLVNEAELTAIDKKIDELVEESVEFADASPVPSRNQLLENVFADPRGFGIGPDGRYRCEDPKFTEGTAQYKDLKRFFLSPFFHINESHLVYNMLSLLWKGIQLETSMGSAGFASMVANLVATLVAMSQGVTLLLARSLLLFFDYERPFYNECTVGFSSVLFAMKVIVNAQSDDYISVHGLMVPTHYVAWAELILIQMFVPGVSFLGHLGGILAGLMYLRLKASYSGPNPVRQLMGGFSHALNWPLRLVKSLLRIRPRFTGRGTTGSRSARDTLPMWR
;
A
#
# COMPACT_ATOMS: atom_id res chain seq x y z
N MET A 1 12.03 28.98 -42.47
CA MET A 1 10.97 28.28 -43.23
C MET A 1 9.93 27.81 -42.24
N ALA A 2 8.66 28.12 -42.47
CA ALA A 2 7.54 27.66 -41.65
C ALA A 2 6.50 27.05 -42.59
N THR A 3 5.89 25.93 -42.21
CA THR A 3 4.82 25.27 -42.97
C THR A 3 3.68 24.89 -42.05
N SER A 4 2.67 25.75 -42.00
CA SER A 4 1.32 25.45 -41.51
C SER A 4 0.61 24.48 -42.45
N PHE A 5 -0.31 23.66 -41.93
CA PHE A 5 -1.42 23.12 -42.71
C PHE A 5 -2.76 23.55 -42.10
N SER A 6 -3.68 23.95 -42.98
CA SER A 6 -4.96 24.59 -42.63
C SER A 6 -6.11 23.59 -42.55
N ALA A 7 -7.16 23.98 -41.83
CA ALA A 7 -8.39 23.23 -41.64
C ALA A 7 -9.29 23.16 -42.90
N THR A 8 -10.17 22.16 -42.91
CA THR A 8 -11.34 22.07 -43.80
C THR A 8 -12.61 22.32 -42.98
N LYS A 9 -13.51 23.17 -43.50
CA LYS A 9 -14.81 23.56 -42.89
C LYS A 9 -15.98 22.80 -43.56
N VAL A 10 -17.22 23.19 -43.21
CA VAL A 10 -18.53 22.87 -43.85
C VAL A 10 -19.19 21.61 -43.23
N LEU A 11 -20.43 21.60 -42.69
CA LEU A 11 -21.56 22.55 -42.75
C LEU A 11 -22.43 22.52 -41.46
N GLN A 12 -23.12 23.62 -41.16
CA GLN A 12 -24.19 23.73 -40.14
C GLN A 12 -25.31 24.66 -40.67
N PRO A 13 -26.60 24.31 -40.50
CA PRO A 13 -27.66 25.30 -40.22
C PRO A 13 -28.69 24.77 -39.19
N LEU A 14 -29.56 25.54 -38.52
CA LEU A 14 -29.73 26.97 -38.19
C LEU A 14 -30.69 27.01 -36.94
N PRO A 15 -30.82 28.11 -36.18
CA PRO A 15 -31.51 28.13 -34.89
C PRO A 15 -33.01 28.46 -34.98
N LEU A 16 -33.75 28.20 -33.89
CA LEU A 16 -35.09 28.76 -33.64
C LEU A 16 -35.10 29.59 -32.36
N ASN A 17 -35.79 30.72 -32.39
CA ASN A 17 -35.68 31.80 -31.42
C ASN A 17 -36.99 31.97 -30.64
N SER A 18 -36.87 32.21 -29.32
CA SER A 18 -37.76 32.99 -28.43
C SER A 18 -39.30 32.91 -28.54
N THR A 19 -39.95 32.70 -27.40
CA THR A 19 -40.93 33.69 -26.85
C THR A 19 -40.95 33.67 -25.31
N ARG A 20 -41.31 34.80 -24.70
CA ARG A 20 -41.44 35.04 -23.25
C ARG A 20 -42.86 34.74 -22.75
N PHE A 21 -43.03 34.53 -21.44
CA PHE A 21 -44.05 35.07 -20.50
C PHE A 21 -43.94 34.25 -19.18
N ALA A 22 -43.51 34.78 -18.03
CA ALA A 22 -44.08 35.80 -17.14
C ALA A 22 -44.95 35.22 -15.97
N GLU A 23 -44.37 35.28 -14.77
CA GLU A 23 -44.95 35.39 -13.41
C GLU A 23 -46.19 34.61 -12.90
N LYS A 24 -45.91 33.87 -11.80
CA LYS A 24 -46.63 33.83 -10.49
C LYS A 24 -47.81 32.84 -10.25
N PRO A 25 -48.07 32.48 -8.96
CA PRO A 25 -48.60 31.17 -8.59
C PRO A 25 -50.00 31.19 -7.96
N LEU A 26 -50.66 30.02 -7.91
CA LEU A 26 -51.82 29.79 -7.05
C LEU A 26 -51.82 28.41 -6.38
N LEU A 27 -52.38 28.38 -5.16
CA LEU A 27 -52.62 27.22 -4.31
C LEU A 27 -53.72 26.31 -4.88
N GLY A 28 -53.70 25.02 -4.53
CA GLY A 28 -54.83 24.13 -4.82
C GLY A 28 -54.63 22.68 -4.37
N HIS A 29 -55.06 22.36 -3.14
CA HIS A 29 -55.29 20.97 -2.75
C HIS A 29 -56.39 20.34 -3.60
N GLN A 30 -56.18 19.13 -4.13
CA GLN A 30 -57.19 18.07 -4.05
C GLN A 30 -56.57 16.69 -4.26
N SER A 31 -56.98 15.73 -3.43
CA SER A 31 -56.71 14.31 -3.64
C SER A 31 -57.81 13.72 -4.51
N LEU A 32 -57.50 12.73 -5.36
CA LEU A 32 -58.27 11.48 -5.39
C LEU A 32 -57.57 10.35 -6.17
N LYS A 33 -57.60 9.19 -5.52
CA LYS A 33 -57.31 7.81 -5.94
C LYS A 33 -57.40 7.50 -7.44
N GLY A 34 -56.41 6.74 -7.92
CA GLY A 34 -56.50 5.89 -9.12
C GLY A 34 -55.55 4.70 -8.98
N SER A 35 -56.10 3.50 -8.81
CA SER A 35 -55.35 2.27 -8.52
C SER A 35 -55.14 1.38 -9.75
N SER A 36 -53.99 0.71 -9.84
CA SER A 36 -53.91 -0.61 -10.48
C SER A 36 -53.02 -1.56 -9.66
N SER A 37 -53.54 -2.76 -9.40
CA SER A 37 -52.86 -3.94 -8.85
C SER A 37 -52.10 -4.68 -9.98
N PHE A 38 -51.16 -5.61 -9.80
CA PHE A 38 -51.15 -6.94 -9.14
C PHE A 38 -49.72 -7.52 -9.33
N LEU A 39 -49.20 -8.59 -8.68
CA LEU A 39 -49.60 -9.56 -7.63
C LEU A 39 -48.44 -9.55 -6.57
N GLY A 40 -48.52 -10.11 -5.35
CA GLY A 40 -48.70 -11.52 -4.93
C GLY A 40 -47.35 -12.07 -4.42
N SER A 41 -47.23 -12.84 -3.33
CA SER A 41 -48.23 -13.58 -2.55
C SER A 41 -47.88 -13.63 -1.05
N SER A 42 -48.89 -13.74 -0.20
CA SER A 42 -48.75 -13.99 1.24
C SER A 42 -49.08 -15.45 1.58
N LEU A 43 -48.29 -16.07 2.46
CA LEU A 43 -48.67 -17.30 3.16
C LEU A 43 -48.72 -17.03 4.67
N SER A 44 -49.88 -17.27 5.26
CA SER A 44 -50.15 -17.07 6.69
C SER A 44 -49.75 -18.31 7.49
N LEU A 45 -48.98 -18.14 8.56
CA LEU A 45 -48.79 -19.17 9.58
C LEU A 45 -48.70 -18.57 10.99
N LYS A 46 -49.33 -19.30 11.91
CA LYS A 46 -49.76 -18.91 13.26
C LYS A 46 -48.61 -18.45 14.19
N LYS A 47 -48.94 -17.53 15.11
CA LYS A 47 -48.11 -17.21 16.30
C LYS A 47 -47.86 -18.46 17.17
N PRO A 48 -46.66 -18.58 17.73
CA PRO A 48 -46.44 -19.21 19.04
C PRO A 48 -45.93 -18.22 20.10
N PHE A 49 -46.01 -18.66 21.35
CA PHE A 49 -45.73 -17.95 22.60
C PHE A 49 -44.32 -17.32 22.72
N LEU A 50 -44.25 -16.21 23.47
CA LEU A 50 -43.01 -15.61 24.00
C LEU A 50 -42.64 -16.23 25.36
N PRO A 51 -41.38 -16.66 25.59
CA PRO A 51 -40.81 -16.83 26.92
C PRO A 51 -40.29 -15.47 27.48
N PRO A 52 -40.07 -15.33 28.80
CA PRO A 52 -39.78 -14.05 29.43
C PRO A 52 -38.38 -13.50 29.10
N GLN A 53 -38.29 -12.17 28.95
CA GLN A 53 -37.04 -11.46 28.66
C GLN A 53 -36.07 -11.51 29.86
N SER A 54 -34.85 -12.04 29.63
CA SER A 54 -33.71 -11.74 30.52
C SER A 54 -33.28 -10.28 30.32
N GLN A 55 -33.29 -9.47 31.38
CA GLN A 55 -32.79 -8.09 31.35
C GLN A 55 -31.30 -8.04 31.02
N ARG A 56 -30.94 -7.78 29.75
CA ARG A 56 -29.67 -7.13 29.42
C ARG A 56 -29.86 -5.63 29.59
N ARG A 57 -29.18 -5.03 30.58
CA ARG A 57 -29.08 -3.58 30.71
C ARG A 57 -28.39 -3.01 29.47
N SER A 58 -29.15 -2.39 28.58
CA SER A 58 -28.60 -1.46 27.60
C SER A 58 -28.26 -0.15 28.32
N ASN A 59 -26.97 0.14 28.48
CA ASN A 59 -26.56 1.49 28.86
C ASN A 59 -26.95 2.43 27.71
N ALA A 60 -27.89 3.34 27.96
CA ALA A 60 -28.32 4.31 26.97
C ALA A 60 -27.16 5.28 26.64
N VAL A 61 -27.00 5.58 25.34
CA VAL A 61 -26.06 6.60 24.89
C VAL A 61 -26.66 7.98 25.22
N VAL A 62 -26.00 8.71 26.11
CA VAL A 62 -26.42 10.05 26.55
C VAL A 62 -25.59 11.09 25.80
N ALA A 63 -26.24 12.15 25.32
CA ALA A 63 -25.55 13.26 24.66
C ALA A 63 -24.72 14.07 25.67
N VAL A 64 -23.59 14.64 25.23
CA VAL A 64 -22.63 15.36 26.09
C VAL A 64 -23.28 16.52 26.87
N SER A 65 -24.36 17.11 26.35
CA SER A 65 -25.17 18.15 27.01
C SER A 65 -25.75 17.76 28.38
N ASP A 66 -25.96 16.47 28.64
CA ASP A 66 -26.64 16.00 29.86
C ASP A 66 -25.65 15.52 30.93
N VAL A 67 -24.40 15.21 30.57
CA VAL A 67 -23.34 14.83 31.53
C VAL A 67 -22.89 16.01 32.40
N VAL A 68 -23.07 17.24 31.92
CA VAL A 68 -22.54 18.47 32.55
C VAL A 68 -23.48 19.03 33.66
N LYS A 69 -24.72 18.55 33.80
CA LYS A 69 -25.72 19.19 34.69
C LYS A 69 -25.74 18.74 36.15
N GLU A 70 -25.13 17.61 36.53
CA GLU A 70 -25.37 17.00 37.86
C GLU A 70 -24.33 17.28 38.97
N LYS A 71 -23.40 18.22 38.79
CA LYS A 71 -22.53 18.69 39.90
C LYS A 71 -22.45 20.21 40.03
N LYS A 72 -23.54 20.84 40.47
CA LYS A 72 -23.52 22.15 41.14
C LYS A 72 -23.64 22.01 42.66
N SER A 73 -22.55 21.57 43.30
CA SER A 73 -22.34 21.83 44.74
C SER A 73 -22.04 23.31 44.93
N LYS A 74 -22.77 23.99 45.82
CA LYS A 74 -22.54 25.42 46.13
C LYS A 74 -21.31 25.58 47.02
N SER A 75 -20.21 26.07 46.46
CA SER A 75 -19.11 26.68 47.22
C SER A 75 -18.80 28.07 46.67
N LYS A 76 -18.59 29.05 47.55
CA LYS A 76 -18.25 30.43 47.18
C LYS A 76 -16.74 30.58 47.00
N SER A 77 -16.27 30.73 45.77
CA SER A 77 -15.00 31.42 45.48
C SER A 77 -15.12 32.14 44.14
N SER A 78 -14.85 33.45 44.12
CA SER A 78 -14.92 34.31 42.94
C SER A 78 -13.69 34.13 42.03
N ILE A 79 -13.55 32.94 41.46
CA ILE A 79 -12.58 32.66 40.39
C ILE A 79 -13.30 32.90 39.06
N SER A 80 -12.64 33.61 38.15
CA SER A 80 -13.20 34.15 36.91
C SER A 80 -13.73 33.09 35.94
N ASN A 81 -14.85 33.36 35.26
CA ASN A 81 -15.45 32.53 34.21
C ASN A 81 -14.66 32.52 32.87
N LEU A 82 -13.32 32.53 32.93
CA LEU A 82 -12.45 32.50 31.75
C LEU A 82 -12.37 31.08 31.20
N LEU A 83 -12.43 30.93 29.88
CA LEU A 83 -12.35 29.64 29.19
C LEU A 83 -10.89 29.18 28.99
N ILE A 84 -9.95 30.13 28.98
CA ILE A 84 -8.51 29.94 28.79
C ILE A 84 -7.73 30.96 29.63
N THR A 85 -6.49 30.63 29.95
CA THR A 85 -5.50 31.58 30.47
C THR A 85 -4.99 32.53 29.37
N LYS A 86 -4.30 33.61 29.77
CA LYS A 86 -3.64 34.53 28.83
C LYS A 86 -2.60 33.80 27.99
N GLU A 87 -1.80 32.98 28.65
CA GLU A 87 -0.67 32.24 28.08
C GLU A 87 -1.17 31.23 27.05
N GLU A 88 -2.25 30.50 27.36
CA GLU A 88 -2.92 29.64 26.38
C GLU A 88 -3.48 30.45 25.19
N GLY A 89 -4.13 31.58 25.46
CA GLY A 89 -4.67 32.45 24.40
C GLY A 89 -3.61 32.92 23.42
N LEU A 90 -2.45 33.37 23.93
CA LEU A 90 -1.31 33.79 23.10
C LEU A 90 -0.76 32.63 22.26
N VAL A 91 -0.62 31.42 22.84
CA VAL A 91 -0.16 30.23 22.10
C VAL A 91 -1.14 29.81 21.00
N LEU A 92 -2.46 29.87 21.26
CA LEU A 92 -3.48 29.54 20.27
C LEU A 92 -3.53 30.61 19.15
N TYR A 93 -3.38 31.89 19.50
CA TYR A 93 -3.34 32.98 18.52
C TYR A 93 -2.10 32.90 17.64
N GLU A 94 -0.90 32.74 18.23
CA GLU A 94 0.36 32.61 17.49
C GLU A 94 0.32 31.45 16.48
N ASP A 95 -0.24 30.30 16.85
CA ASP A 95 -0.31 29.15 15.96
C ASP A 95 -1.28 29.34 14.77
N MET A 96 -2.47 29.89 15.03
CA MET A 96 -3.43 30.15 13.95
C MET A 96 -2.94 31.26 13.01
N VAL A 97 -2.29 32.31 13.55
CA VAL A 97 -1.70 33.38 12.74
C VAL A 97 -0.52 32.85 11.92
N LEU A 98 0.36 32.03 12.50
CA LEU A 98 1.41 31.32 11.76
C LEU A 98 0.82 30.48 10.62
N GLY A 99 -0.20 29.67 10.90
CA GLY A 99 -0.87 28.87 9.88
C GLY A 99 -1.43 29.73 8.75
N ARG A 100 -2.17 30.80 9.07
CA ARG A 100 -2.78 31.71 8.07
C ARG A 100 -1.73 32.42 7.22
N ALA A 101 -0.75 33.07 7.85
CA ALA A 101 0.27 33.86 7.17
C ALA A 101 1.16 32.99 6.29
N PHE A 102 1.51 31.79 6.78
CA PHE A 102 2.28 30.82 6.00
C PHE A 102 1.50 30.37 4.74
N GLU A 103 0.22 30.00 4.89
CA GLU A 103 -0.64 29.57 3.78
C GLU A 103 -0.89 30.69 2.74
N ASP A 104 -1.05 31.95 3.20
CA ASP A 104 -1.15 33.10 2.30
C ASP A 104 0.19 33.42 1.60
N MET A 105 1.33 33.16 2.24
CA MET A 105 2.64 33.20 1.58
C MET A 105 2.83 32.06 0.57
N CYS A 106 2.36 30.84 0.88
CA CYS A 106 2.34 29.71 -0.07
C CYS A 106 1.56 30.08 -1.34
N ALA A 107 0.40 30.73 -1.21
CA ALA A 107 -0.36 31.24 -2.34
C ALA A 107 0.47 32.20 -3.21
N GLN A 108 1.15 33.18 -2.59
CA GLN A 108 2.01 34.13 -3.31
C GLN A 108 3.18 33.43 -4.03
N MET A 109 3.84 32.48 -3.37
CA MET A 109 5.00 31.76 -3.93
C MET A 109 4.61 30.82 -5.06
N TYR A 110 3.44 30.19 -4.99
CA TYR A 110 2.87 29.43 -6.11
C TYR A 110 2.63 30.31 -7.34
N TYR A 111 2.01 31.49 -7.19
CA TYR A 111 1.81 32.42 -8.30
C TYR A 111 3.13 33.01 -8.86
N ARG A 112 4.20 33.05 -8.04
CA ARG A 112 5.57 33.38 -8.47
C ARG A 112 6.33 32.20 -9.10
N GLY A 113 5.70 31.03 -9.25
CA GLY A 113 6.30 29.83 -9.86
C GLY A 113 7.39 29.16 -9.02
N LYS A 114 7.40 29.39 -7.70
CA LYS A 114 8.39 28.80 -6.75
C LYS A 114 7.99 27.42 -6.24
N MET A 115 6.68 27.11 -6.25
CA MET A 115 6.12 25.83 -5.81
C MET A 115 5.60 25.04 -7.00
N PHE A 116 5.75 23.72 -6.97
CA PHE A 116 5.39 22.84 -8.08
C PHE A 116 4.38 21.77 -7.66
N GLY A 117 3.48 21.39 -8.56
CA GLY A 117 2.41 20.42 -8.30
C GLY A 117 1.15 21.05 -7.69
N PHE A 118 0.26 20.22 -7.14
CA PHE A 118 -1.00 20.69 -6.56
C PHE A 118 -0.81 21.19 -5.13
N VAL A 119 -1.04 22.50 -4.93
CA VAL A 119 -0.97 23.14 -3.61
C VAL A 119 -2.36 23.28 -3.01
N HIS A 120 -2.55 22.72 -1.81
CA HIS A 120 -3.81 22.67 -1.08
C HIS A 120 -3.68 23.43 0.24
N LEU A 121 -4.28 24.62 0.32
CA LEU A 121 -4.06 25.55 1.43
C LEU A 121 -5.07 25.36 2.57
N TYR A 122 -4.63 25.42 3.82
CA TYR A 122 -5.47 25.17 5.00
C TYR A 122 -6.35 26.37 5.45
N ASN A 123 -6.27 27.53 4.77
CA ASN A 123 -6.95 28.78 5.12
C ASN A 123 -8.42 28.61 5.58
N GLY A 124 -8.72 29.09 6.78
CA GLY A 124 -10.06 29.11 7.39
C GLY A 124 -10.34 27.96 8.38
N GLN A 125 -9.46 26.95 8.43
CA GLN A 125 -9.61 25.76 9.28
C GLN A 125 -8.68 25.77 10.51
N GLU A 126 -7.93 26.86 10.74
CA GLU A 126 -6.80 26.92 11.69
C GLU A 126 -7.19 26.54 13.12
N ALA A 127 -8.42 26.88 13.55
CA ALA A 127 -8.95 26.50 14.85
C ALA A 127 -9.03 24.99 15.09
N VAL A 128 -9.25 24.18 14.03
CA VAL A 128 -9.32 22.72 14.13
C VAL A 128 -7.94 22.14 14.45
N SER A 129 -6.97 22.35 13.56
CA SER A 129 -5.56 21.97 13.78
C SER A 129 -5.03 22.43 15.14
N THR A 130 -5.13 23.72 15.44
CA THR A 130 -4.61 24.35 16.65
C THR A 130 -5.24 23.79 17.92
N GLY A 131 -6.57 23.69 17.95
CA GLY A 131 -7.35 23.26 19.12
C GLY A 131 -7.02 21.83 19.57
N PHE A 132 -6.74 20.93 18.63
CA PHE A 132 -6.25 19.58 18.93
C PHE A 132 -4.75 19.57 19.19
N ILE A 133 -3.93 20.10 18.28
CA ILE A 133 -2.49 19.87 18.28
C ILE A 133 -1.79 20.51 19.48
N LYS A 134 -2.24 21.69 19.95
CA LYS A 134 -1.69 22.35 21.16
C LYS A 134 -2.15 21.76 22.49
N LEU A 135 -2.73 20.54 22.46
CA LEU A 135 -2.95 19.69 23.63
C LEU A 135 -2.09 18.42 23.62
N LEU A 136 -1.37 18.15 22.51
CA LEU A 136 -0.61 16.92 22.32
C LEU A 136 0.81 17.04 22.88
N LYS A 137 1.29 15.95 23.47
CA LYS A 137 2.70 15.77 23.84
C LYS A 137 3.59 15.64 22.59
N LYS A 138 4.92 15.60 22.77
CA LYS A 138 5.85 15.36 21.64
C LYS A 138 5.68 13.94 21.08
N GLU A 139 5.37 12.99 21.96
CA GLU A 139 5.24 11.54 21.69
C GLU A 139 3.89 11.16 21.05
N ASP A 140 2.88 12.02 21.22
CA ASP A 140 1.58 11.86 20.58
C ASP A 140 1.70 12.11 19.07
N SER A 141 1.10 11.22 18.27
CA SER A 141 1.25 11.20 16.80
C SER A 141 0.12 11.92 16.08
N VAL A 142 0.45 12.60 14.97
CA VAL A 142 -0.51 13.25 14.07
C VAL A 142 -0.42 12.63 12.69
N VAL A 143 -1.59 12.32 12.11
CA VAL A 143 -1.73 11.88 10.71
C VAL A 143 -2.69 12.84 10.01
N SER A 144 -2.29 13.32 8.83
CA SER A 144 -2.96 14.41 8.11
C SER A 144 -3.51 13.96 6.75
N THR A 145 -4.34 14.81 6.15
CA THR A 145 -4.62 14.81 4.71
C THR A 145 -3.47 15.42 3.91
N TYR A 146 -3.62 15.52 2.59
CA TYR A 146 -2.83 16.35 1.66
C TYR A 146 -2.87 17.87 1.92
N ARG A 147 -3.55 18.33 2.99
CA ARG A 147 -3.63 19.73 3.44
C ARG A 147 -2.93 19.84 4.79
N ASP A 148 -1.65 19.50 4.80
CA ASP A 148 -0.84 19.16 5.98
C ASP A 148 0.10 20.26 6.50
N HIS A 149 0.21 21.40 5.82
CA HIS A 149 1.25 22.40 6.13
C HIS A 149 1.05 22.96 7.53
N VAL A 150 -0.17 23.41 7.84
CA VAL A 150 -0.53 23.87 9.19
C VAL A 150 -0.45 22.74 10.22
N HIS A 151 -0.84 21.51 9.90
CA HIS A 151 -0.65 20.38 10.83
C HIS A 151 0.82 20.13 11.18
N ALA A 152 1.73 20.25 10.21
CA ALA A 152 3.17 20.14 10.45
C ALA A 152 3.70 21.31 11.30
N LEU A 153 3.33 22.55 10.97
CA LEU A 153 3.69 23.77 11.72
C LEU A 153 3.18 23.71 13.17
N SER A 154 1.89 23.41 13.37
CA SER A 154 1.26 23.29 14.68
C SER A 154 1.96 22.23 15.55
N LYS A 155 2.44 21.13 14.96
CA LYS A 155 3.19 20.07 15.67
C LYS A 155 4.68 20.39 15.87
N GLY A 156 5.14 21.54 15.40
CA GLY A 156 6.46 22.10 15.66
C GLY A 156 7.49 21.93 14.54
N VAL A 157 7.10 21.40 13.37
CA VAL A 157 8.02 21.31 12.22
C VAL A 157 8.40 22.73 11.79
N PRO A 158 9.69 23.11 11.72
CA PRO A 158 10.10 24.49 11.47
C PRO A 158 9.60 25.03 10.12
N ALA A 159 9.07 26.26 10.09
CA ALA A 159 8.55 26.91 8.87
C ALA A 159 9.54 26.87 7.70
N ARG A 160 10.84 27.10 7.95
CA ARG A 160 11.91 26.95 6.96
C ARG A 160 11.99 25.56 6.29
N GLN A 161 11.69 24.48 7.01
CA GLN A 161 11.66 23.11 6.46
C GLN A 161 10.37 22.86 5.69
N VAL A 162 9.23 23.38 6.17
CA VAL A 162 7.94 23.30 5.48
C VAL A 162 8.03 24.05 4.13
N MET A 163 8.52 25.29 4.13
CA MET A 163 8.68 26.10 2.92
C MET A 163 9.71 25.49 1.95
N SER A 164 10.82 24.97 2.47
CA SER A 164 11.82 24.27 1.65
C SER A 164 11.27 23.00 1.00
N GLU A 165 10.37 22.27 1.66
CA GLU A 165 9.70 21.10 1.07
C GLU A 165 8.78 21.52 -0.09
N LEU A 166 8.01 22.58 0.08
CA LEU A 166 7.13 23.14 -0.96
C LEU A 166 7.90 23.68 -2.17
N PHE A 167 9.12 24.18 -1.96
CA PHE A 167 10.05 24.61 -3.01
C PHE A 167 10.86 23.45 -3.62
N GLY A 168 10.64 22.20 -3.15
CA GLY A 168 11.35 21.02 -3.64
C GLY A 168 12.86 21.03 -3.33
N LYS A 169 13.28 21.56 -2.18
CA LYS A 169 14.69 21.69 -1.76
C LYS A 169 15.12 20.57 -0.81
N THR A 170 16.42 20.24 -0.77
CA THR A 170 16.93 19.14 0.10
C THR A 170 16.77 19.41 1.60
N THR A 171 16.61 20.67 1.97
CA THR A 171 16.38 21.17 3.34
C THR A 171 14.92 21.04 3.79
N GLY A 172 14.03 20.58 2.91
CA GLY A 172 12.65 20.24 3.26
C GLY A 172 12.55 19.10 4.27
N CYS A 173 11.42 19.01 4.99
CA CYS A 173 11.20 17.96 6.00
C CYS A 173 11.23 16.53 5.42
N CYS A 174 10.93 16.38 4.12
CA CYS A 174 11.05 15.15 3.32
C CYS A 174 12.10 15.31 2.21
N ARG A 175 13.05 16.23 2.39
CA ARG A 175 14.17 16.51 1.47
C ARG A 175 13.73 16.95 0.06
N GLY A 176 12.54 17.51 -0.08
CA GLY A 176 11.97 17.94 -1.36
C GLY A 176 11.39 16.80 -2.20
N GLN A 177 11.12 15.64 -1.59
CA GLN A 177 10.52 14.47 -2.27
C GLN A 177 8.99 14.39 -2.07
N GLY A 178 8.45 14.99 -1.01
CA GLY A 178 7.02 14.97 -0.71
C GLY A 178 6.26 16.14 -1.32
N GLY A 179 6.86 17.33 -1.30
CA GLY A 179 6.20 18.55 -1.75
C GLY A 179 4.92 18.86 -0.95
N SER A 180 3.90 19.40 -1.63
CA SER A 180 2.74 20.04 -0.98
C SER A 180 1.66 19.10 -0.40
N MET A 181 1.83 17.77 -0.44
CA MET A 181 0.80 16.83 0.02
C MET A 181 1.32 15.74 0.96
N HIS A 182 2.61 15.79 1.31
CA HIS A 182 3.38 14.68 1.86
C HIS A 182 4.45 15.16 2.84
N MET A 183 4.04 15.83 3.91
CA MET A 183 4.91 16.30 4.99
C MET A 183 4.99 15.29 6.12
N PHE A 184 6.16 14.66 6.26
CA PHE A 184 6.48 13.71 7.32
C PHE A 184 7.57 14.29 8.22
N SER A 185 7.48 14.04 9.54
CA SER A 185 8.56 14.39 10.46
C SER A 185 8.59 13.44 11.65
N LYS A 186 9.57 12.53 11.64
CA LYS A 186 9.81 11.56 12.73
C LYS A 186 10.08 12.24 14.07
N GLU A 187 10.78 13.36 14.07
CA GLU A 187 11.13 14.10 15.30
C GLU A 187 9.89 14.68 16.02
N HIS A 188 8.88 15.08 15.25
CA HIS A 188 7.66 15.75 15.72
C HIS A 188 6.45 14.79 15.80
N ASN A 189 6.67 13.50 15.47
CA ASN A 189 5.64 12.47 15.28
C ASN A 189 4.51 12.89 14.32
N VAL A 190 4.87 13.59 13.25
CA VAL A 190 3.99 13.83 12.09
C VAL A 190 4.19 12.67 11.12
N LEU A 191 3.19 11.79 11.04
CA LEU A 191 3.26 10.53 10.28
C LEU A 191 2.85 10.68 8.80
N GLY A 192 2.71 11.92 8.31
CA GLY A 192 2.47 12.22 6.91
C GLY A 192 1.17 12.99 6.64
N GLY A 193 1.21 13.78 5.57
CA GLY A 193 0.07 13.98 4.69
C GLY A 193 -0.01 12.89 3.60
N PHE A 194 -1.24 12.61 3.17
CA PHE A 194 -1.54 11.57 2.19
C PHE A 194 -2.43 12.13 1.08
N ALA A 195 -1.98 11.95 -0.17
CA ALA A 195 -2.70 12.36 -1.37
C ALA A 195 -3.91 11.45 -1.68
N PHE A 196 -3.84 10.16 -1.37
CA PHE A 196 -4.99 9.26 -1.55
C PHE A 196 -5.99 9.40 -0.39
N ILE A 197 -7.25 9.65 -0.75
CA ILE A 197 -8.33 9.90 0.20
C ILE A 197 -8.56 8.66 1.08
N GLY A 198 -8.28 8.78 2.38
CA GLY A 198 -8.47 7.72 3.38
C GLY A 198 -7.21 6.91 3.74
N GLU A 199 -6.12 7.07 3.00
CA GLU A 199 -4.87 6.31 3.20
C GLU A 199 -4.25 6.50 4.61
N GLY A 200 -4.34 7.71 5.18
CA GLY A 200 -3.84 7.99 6.53
C GLY A 200 -4.62 7.33 7.67
N ILE A 201 -5.89 6.93 7.47
CA ILE A 201 -6.74 6.36 8.54
C ILE A 201 -6.21 5.01 9.07
N PRO A 202 -5.87 4.02 8.22
CA PRO A 202 -5.23 2.79 8.71
C PRO A 202 -3.82 3.01 9.28
N VAL A 203 -3.06 3.99 8.75
CA VAL A 203 -1.73 4.37 9.30
C VAL A 203 -1.88 4.88 10.74
N ALA A 204 -2.82 5.79 10.98
CA ALA A 204 -3.14 6.30 12.32
C ALA A 204 -3.61 5.18 13.27
N THR A 205 -4.44 4.27 12.75
CA THR A 205 -4.93 3.11 13.51
C THR A 205 -3.77 2.19 13.92
N GLY A 206 -2.78 1.98 13.05
CA GLY A 206 -1.55 1.24 13.36
C GLY A 206 -0.64 1.96 14.38
N ALA A 207 -0.54 3.29 14.31
CA ALA A 207 0.20 4.07 15.31
C ALA A 207 -0.43 3.96 16.70
N ALA A 208 -1.76 4.11 16.80
CA ALA A 208 -2.48 3.93 18.06
C ALA A 208 -2.41 2.50 18.60
N PHE A 209 -2.42 1.49 17.72
CA PHE A 209 -2.15 0.10 18.09
C PHE A 209 -0.74 -0.07 18.65
N THR A 210 0.26 0.64 18.13
CA THR A 210 1.64 0.62 18.64
C THR A 210 1.70 1.13 20.09
N SER A 211 1.04 2.24 20.43
CA SER A 211 0.95 2.73 21.81
C SER A 211 0.33 1.68 22.75
N LYS A 212 -0.78 1.06 22.32
CA LYS A 212 -1.43 -0.01 23.08
C LYS A 212 -0.51 -1.23 23.27
N TYR A 213 0.19 -1.64 22.22
CA TYR A 213 1.10 -2.79 22.22
C TYR A 213 2.31 -2.57 23.12
N ARG A 214 2.90 -1.36 23.11
CA ARG A 214 3.97 -0.96 24.04
C ARG A 214 3.54 -1.13 25.50
N ARG A 215 2.41 -0.53 25.85
CA ARG A 215 1.84 -0.60 27.20
C ARG A 215 1.47 -2.02 27.65
N GLU A 216 0.76 -2.77 26.81
CA GLU A 216 0.14 -4.03 27.21
C GLU A 216 1.03 -5.26 26.97
N VAL A 217 1.87 -5.26 25.93
CA VAL A 217 2.72 -6.40 25.53
C VAL A 217 4.18 -6.16 25.90
N LEU A 218 4.78 -5.03 25.53
CA LEU A 218 6.19 -4.70 25.83
C LEU A 218 6.42 -4.24 27.27
N LYS A 219 5.34 -3.98 28.02
CA LYS A 219 5.33 -3.57 29.45
C LYS A 219 5.90 -2.18 29.72
N GLU A 220 5.87 -1.31 28.72
CA GLU A 220 6.11 0.14 28.83
C GLU A 220 4.89 0.81 29.48
N ALA A 221 4.72 0.63 30.80
CA ALA A 221 3.52 1.01 31.54
C ALA A 221 3.22 2.52 31.55
N ASP A 222 4.24 3.34 31.27
CA ASP A 222 4.23 4.79 31.11
C ASP A 222 3.85 5.24 29.68
N CYS A 223 3.77 4.33 28.70
CA CYS A 223 3.36 4.67 27.34
C CYS A 223 1.86 5.03 27.28
N ASP A 224 1.58 6.33 27.30
CA ASP A 224 0.24 6.92 27.25
C ASP A 224 -0.03 7.68 25.93
N HIS A 225 0.73 7.37 24.87
CA HIS A 225 0.71 8.16 23.63
C HIS A 225 -0.62 8.04 22.87
N VAL A 226 -1.18 9.17 22.49
CA VAL A 226 -2.41 9.30 21.70
C VAL A 226 -2.07 9.53 20.23
N THR A 227 -2.92 9.04 19.32
CA THR A 227 -2.85 9.39 17.88
C THR A 227 -4.06 10.22 17.47
N VAL A 228 -3.85 11.28 16.69
CA VAL A 228 -4.92 12.08 16.08
C VAL A 228 -4.87 11.90 14.56
N ALA A 229 -6.00 11.53 13.98
CA ALA A 229 -6.17 11.32 12.55
C ALA A 229 -7.11 12.39 11.99
N PHE A 230 -6.57 13.34 11.21
CA PHE A 230 -7.33 14.40 10.55
C PHE A 230 -7.74 13.96 9.14
N PHE A 231 -9.01 14.12 8.78
CA PHE A 231 -9.50 13.86 7.43
C PHE A 231 -10.76 14.66 7.07
N GLY A 232 -10.89 15.07 5.81
CA GLY A 232 -12.05 15.80 5.33
C GLY A 232 -13.32 14.95 5.25
N ASP A 233 -14.48 15.61 5.29
CA ASP A 233 -15.83 15.01 5.22
C ASP A 233 -16.00 13.98 4.10
N GLY A 234 -15.53 14.29 2.89
CA GLY A 234 -15.62 13.39 1.72
C GLY A 234 -14.98 12.01 1.96
N THR A 235 -13.95 11.94 2.81
CA THR A 235 -13.24 10.71 3.19
C THR A 235 -14.15 9.72 3.93
N CYS A 236 -15.17 10.21 4.63
CA CYS A 236 -16.05 9.42 5.48
C CYS A 236 -17.03 8.52 4.69
N ASN A 237 -16.94 8.53 3.36
CA ASN A 237 -17.66 7.63 2.45
C ASN A 237 -16.82 6.42 2.00
N ASN A 238 -15.51 6.38 2.30
CA ASN A 238 -14.64 5.24 1.98
C ASN A 238 -14.81 4.09 2.99
N GLY A 239 -14.74 2.84 2.52
CA GLY A 239 -14.85 1.64 3.38
C GLY A 239 -13.82 1.60 4.51
N GLN A 240 -12.59 2.03 4.21
CA GLN A 240 -11.47 2.11 5.17
C GLN A 240 -11.81 2.90 6.45
N PHE A 241 -12.64 3.95 6.35
CA PHE A 241 -13.10 4.72 7.52
C PHE A 241 -13.89 3.81 8.48
N TYR A 242 -14.89 3.10 7.96
CA TYR A 242 -15.74 2.19 8.74
C TYR A 242 -14.97 0.99 9.29
N GLU A 243 -14.05 0.42 8.51
CA GLU A 243 -13.16 -0.67 8.95
C GLU A 243 -12.27 -0.23 10.12
N CYS A 244 -11.66 0.95 10.03
CA CYS A 244 -10.80 1.50 11.08
C CYS A 244 -11.58 1.89 12.34
N LEU A 245 -12.79 2.45 12.21
CA LEU A 245 -13.68 2.68 13.37
C LEU A 245 -13.95 1.36 14.11
N ASN A 246 -14.35 0.31 13.39
CA ASN A 246 -14.64 -1.00 13.99
C ASN A 246 -13.42 -1.59 14.72
N MET A 247 -12.24 -1.56 14.10
CA MET A 247 -10.99 -2.06 14.69
C MET A 247 -10.56 -1.23 15.91
N ALA A 248 -10.64 0.10 15.83
CA ALA A 248 -10.29 1.00 16.92
C ALA A 248 -11.20 0.82 18.14
N ALA A 249 -12.51 0.62 17.92
CA ALA A 249 -13.48 0.32 18.98
C ALA A 249 -13.21 -1.05 19.62
N LEU A 250 -13.05 -2.10 18.79
CA LEU A 250 -12.81 -3.47 19.25
C LEU A 250 -11.57 -3.59 20.15
N TRP A 251 -10.49 -2.90 19.78
CA TRP A 251 -9.22 -2.93 20.53
C TRP A 251 -9.08 -1.84 21.59
N LYS A 252 -10.05 -0.91 21.69
CA LYS A 252 -9.99 0.30 22.54
C LYS A 252 -8.69 1.08 22.32
N LEU A 253 -8.42 1.46 21.07
CA LEU A 253 -7.20 2.19 20.72
C LEU A 253 -7.23 3.63 21.24
N PRO A 254 -6.06 4.19 21.62
CA PRO A 254 -5.91 5.60 21.99
C PRO A 254 -5.85 6.49 20.74
N ILE A 255 -6.95 6.55 19.98
CA ILE A 255 -7.06 7.32 18.72
C ILE A 255 -8.25 8.27 18.72
N ILE A 256 -8.03 9.47 18.19
CA ILE A 256 -9.07 10.46 17.92
C ILE A 256 -9.21 10.59 16.40
N PHE A 257 -10.41 10.36 15.90
CA PHE A 257 -10.78 10.58 14.51
C PHE A 257 -11.38 11.99 14.39
N VAL A 258 -10.64 12.91 13.77
CA VAL A 258 -11.04 14.32 13.61
C VAL A 258 -11.46 14.55 12.16
N VAL A 259 -12.74 14.83 11.98
CA VAL A 259 -13.34 15.09 10.68
C VAL A 259 -13.38 16.59 10.45
N GLU A 260 -12.66 17.04 9.43
CA GLU A 260 -12.55 18.43 9.01
C GLU A 260 -13.67 18.71 8.00
N ASN A 261 -14.90 18.92 8.49
CA ASN A 261 -16.05 19.12 7.64
C ASN A 261 -16.10 20.57 7.13
N ASN A 262 -15.37 20.82 6.04
CA ASN A 262 -15.39 22.08 5.30
C ASN A 262 -16.51 22.16 4.23
N LEU A 263 -17.54 21.31 4.38
CA LEU A 263 -18.76 21.22 3.57
C LEU A 263 -18.58 20.78 2.10
N TRP A 264 -17.35 20.53 1.63
CA TRP A 264 -17.09 20.34 0.20
C TRP A 264 -15.93 19.37 -0.10
N ALA A 265 -16.21 18.25 -0.77
CA ALA A 265 -15.19 17.38 -1.36
C ALA A 265 -14.96 17.75 -2.84
N ILE A 266 -13.95 18.59 -3.10
CA ILE A 266 -13.73 19.25 -4.41
C ILE A 266 -15.01 20.02 -4.82
N GLY A 267 -15.73 19.55 -5.84
CA GLY A 267 -17.03 20.09 -6.29
C GLY A 267 -18.26 19.38 -5.71
N MET A 268 -18.08 18.37 -4.86
CA MET A 268 -19.18 17.63 -4.25
C MET A 268 -19.56 18.22 -2.89
N SER A 269 -20.77 18.78 -2.81
CA SER A 269 -21.31 19.32 -1.55
C SER A 269 -21.60 18.21 -0.54
N HIS A 270 -21.17 18.42 0.69
CA HIS A 270 -21.33 17.54 1.85
C HIS A 270 -22.78 17.05 2.03
N LEU A 271 -23.76 17.97 1.98
CA LEU A 271 -25.19 17.69 2.15
C LEU A 271 -25.77 16.73 1.09
N ARG A 272 -25.04 16.49 0.00
CA ARG A 272 -25.41 15.59 -1.10
C ARG A 272 -24.50 14.35 -1.17
N SER A 273 -23.47 14.25 -0.33
CA SER A 273 -22.40 13.25 -0.43
C SER A 273 -22.74 11.88 0.18
N THR A 274 -23.73 11.81 1.07
CA THR A 274 -24.00 10.63 1.91
C THR A 274 -25.46 10.62 2.40
N SER A 275 -25.97 9.48 2.88
CA SER A 275 -27.40 9.32 3.23
C SER A 275 -27.80 9.93 4.58
N ASP A 276 -26.88 10.05 5.53
CA ASP A 276 -27.00 10.94 6.70
C ASP A 276 -25.72 11.79 6.76
N PRO A 277 -25.80 13.10 6.48
CA PRO A 277 -24.64 13.99 6.42
C PRO A 277 -23.95 14.16 7.78
N ARG A 278 -24.63 13.88 8.91
CA ARG A 278 -24.06 14.07 10.25
C ARG A 278 -23.04 12.97 10.55
N ILE A 279 -21.78 13.19 10.18
CA ILE A 279 -20.70 12.20 10.26
C ILE A 279 -20.47 11.74 11.69
N TRP A 280 -20.59 12.63 12.69
CA TRP A 280 -20.49 12.28 14.11
C TRP A 280 -21.43 11.14 14.53
N LYS A 281 -22.59 11.00 13.90
CA LYS A 281 -23.56 9.91 14.17
C LYS A 281 -23.10 8.54 13.67
N LYS A 282 -22.07 8.46 12.83
CA LYS A 282 -21.50 7.21 12.34
C LYS A 282 -20.67 6.49 13.44
N GLY A 283 -20.11 7.22 14.41
CA GLY A 283 -19.36 6.67 15.55
C GLY A 283 -20.17 5.75 16.48
N PRO A 284 -21.35 6.18 16.97
CA PRO A 284 -22.19 5.37 17.85
C PRO A 284 -22.59 3.99 17.32
N ALA A 285 -22.61 3.76 15.99
CA ALA A 285 -22.84 2.45 15.40
C ALA A 285 -21.78 1.40 15.79
N PHE A 286 -20.57 1.85 16.15
CA PHE A 286 -19.45 1.03 16.63
C PHE A 286 -19.24 1.14 18.16
N GLY A 287 -20.13 1.83 18.87
CA GLY A 287 -19.96 2.16 20.29
C GLY A 287 -18.93 3.26 20.57
N ILE A 288 -18.56 4.05 19.55
CA ILE A 288 -17.63 5.18 19.67
C ILE A 288 -18.43 6.46 19.99
N PRO A 289 -18.01 7.28 20.97
CA PRO A 289 -18.60 8.60 21.16
C PRO A 289 -18.42 9.48 19.91
N GLY A 290 -19.53 10.00 19.41
CA GLY A 290 -19.57 10.96 18.31
C GLY A 290 -19.88 12.36 18.84
N VAL A 291 -19.03 13.34 18.51
CA VAL A 291 -19.19 14.75 18.92
C VAL A 291 -19.24 15.63 17.68
N HIS A 292 -20.14 16.61 17.65
CA HIS A 292 -20.16 17.70 16.67
C HIS A 292 -19.70 18.98 17.35
N VAL A 293 -18.84 19.74 16.69
CA VAL A 293 -18.30 21.00 17.21
C VAL A 293 -18.18 22.03 16.09
N ASP A 294 -18.39 23.29 16.46
CA ASP A 294 -18.12 24.46 15.62
C ASP A 294 -16.60 24.58 15.44
N GLY A 295 -16.09 24.10 14.31
CA GLY A 295 -14.68 24.09 13.96
C GLY A 295 -14.09 25.47 13.65
N MET A 296 -14.92 26.51 13.62
CA MET A 296 -14.51 27.91 13.53
C MET A 296 -14.28 28.55 14.92
N ASP A 297 -14.51 27.81 16.00
CA ASP A 297 -14.33 28.27 17.38
C ASP A 297 -13.27 27.43 18.11
N VAL A 298 -12.05 27.94 18.16
CA VAL A 298 -10.88 27.26 18.75
C VAL A 298 -11.09 26.90 20.23
N LEU A 299 -11.91 27.65 20.98
CA LEU A 299 -12.18 27.37 22.39
C LEU A 299 -13.07 26.14 22.55
N LYS A 300 -14.13 26.04 21.73
CA LYS A 300 -14.99 24.84 21.68
C LYS A 300 -14.24 23.61 21.16
N VAL A 301 -13.43 23.78 20.09
CA VAL A 301 -12.58 22.69 19.58
C VAL A 301 -11.63 22.20 20.67
N ARG A 302 -10.94 23.11 21.38
CA ARG A 302 -10.02 22.78 22.48
C ARG A 302 -10.72 22.07 23.65
N GLU A 303 -11.94 22.46 24.01
CA GLU A 303 -12.74 21.77 25.03
C GLU A 303 -13.00 20.30 24.66
N VAL A 304 -13.50 20.06 23.44
CA VAL A 304 -13.76 18.71 22.93
C VAL A 304 -12.48 17.90 22.77
N ALA A 305 -11.43 18.52 22.25
CA ALA A 305 -10.12 17.90 22.06
C ALA A 305 -9.51 17.45 23.39
N LYS A 306 -9.66 18.24 24.47
CA LYS A 306 -9.14 17.90 25.80
C LYS A 306 -9.74 16.61 26.34
N GLU A 307 -11.07 16.49 26.37
CA GLU A 307 -11.70 15.24 26.83
C GLU A 307 -11.42 14.08 25.86
N ALA A 308 -11.37 14.30 24.55
CA ALA A 308 -11.03 13.24 23.59
C ALA A 308 -9.59 12.71 23.78
N VAL A 309 -8.62 13.59 24.04
CA VAL A 309 -7.23 13.25 24.37
C VAL A 309 -7.16 12.52 25.70
N ASP A 310 -7.77 13.07 26.76
CA ASP A 310 -7.74 12.46 28.09
C ASP A 310 -8.43 11.08 28.07
N ARG A 311 -9.56 10.94 27.37
CA ARG A 311 -10.26 9.66 27.16
C ARG A 311 -9.40 8.61 26.47
N ALA A 312 -8.73 8.98 25.37
CA ALA A 312 -7.82 8.11 24.67
C ALA A 312 -6.66 7.67 25.57
N ARG A 313 -6.07 8.63 26.32
CA ARG A 313 -4.96 8.43 27.26
C ARG A 313 -5.34 7.51 28.43
N ARG A 314 -6.57 7.65 28.97
CA ARG A 314 -7.19 6.75 29.98
C ARG A 314 -7.48 5.34 29.45
N GLY A 315 -7.30 5.07 28.14
CA GLY A 315 -7.53 3.76 27.53
C GLY A 315 -9.01 3.37 27.38
N GLU A 316 -9.92 4.36 27.42
CA GLU A 316 -11.35 4.15 27.29
C GLU A 316 -11.81 3.90 25.83
N GLY A 317 -10.87 3.98 24.88
CA GLY A 317 -11.08 3.75 23.46
C GLY A 317 -11.20 5.05 22.65
N PRO A 318 -11.56 4.94 21.37
CA PRO A 318 -11.53 6.05 20.44
C PRO A 318 -12.65 7.09 20.67
N THR A 319 -12.51 8.22 19.98
CA THR A 319 -13.55 9.25 19.84
C THR A 319 -13.64 9.69 18.37
N LEU A 320 -14.85 9.96 17.87
CA LEU A 320 -15.08 10.59 16.57
C LEU A 320 -15.57 12.02 16.78
N VAL A 321 -14.84 13.00 16.27
CA VAL A 321 -15.19 14.43 16.37
C VAL A 321 -15.38 15.00 14.98
N GLU A 322 -16.55 15.57 14.72
CA GLU A 322 -16.85 16.31 13.50
C GLU A 322 -16.74 17.81 13.77
N CYS A 323 -15.71 18.44 13.21
CA CYS A 323 -15.47 19.87 13.27
C CYS A 323 -16.05 20.52 12.02
N GLU A 324 -17.17 21.22 12.16
CA GLU A 324 -17.78 21.97 11.06
C GLU A 324 -17.03 23.29 10.86
N THR A 325 -16.34 23.40 9.72
CA THR A 325 -15.39 24.47 9.41
C THR A 325 -15.57 24.91 7.95
N TYR A 326 -14.66 25.70 7.40
CA TYR A 326 -14.76 26.15 6.01
C TYR A 326 -13.40 26.49 5.41
N ARG A 327 -13.17 26.07 4.15
CA ARG A 327 -11.98 26.50 3.40
C ARG A 327 -12.24 27.82 2.69
N PHE A 328 -11.41 28.83 2.93
CA PHE A 328 -11.60 30.17 2.36
C PHE A 328 -11.18 30.28 0.88
N ARG A 329 -10.28 29.40 0.42
CA ARG A 329 -9.87 29.29 -0.98
C ARG A 329 -10.53 28.08 -1.66
N GLY A 330 -10.31 27.91 -2.97
CA GLY A 330 -10.72 26.71 -3.71
C GLY A 330 -10.09 25.42 -3.16
N HIS A 331 -10.45 24.27 -3.70
CA HIS A 331 -9.92 22.97 -3.26
C HIS A 331 -8.38 22.94 -3.28
N SER A 332 -7.78 23.41 -4.38
CA SER A 332 -6.35 23.69 -4.56
C SER A 332 -6.19 25.08 -5.19
N LEU A 333 -4.96 25.59 -5.31
CA LEU A 333 -4.69 26.85 -6.03
C LEU A 333 -4.98 26.81 -7.54
N ALA A 334 -5.28 25.64 -8.11
CA ALA A 334 -5.72 25.46 -9.49
C ALA A 334 -7.25 25.37 -9.64
N ASP A 335 -8.02 25.33 -8.54
CA ASP A 335 -9.48 25.31 -8.55
C ASP A 335 -10.04 26.74 -8.60
N PRO A 336 -10.81 27.13 -9.64
CA PRO A 336 -11.37 28.46 -9.77
C PRO A 336 -12.53 28.77 -8.81
N ASP A 337 -13.00 27.79 -8.03
CA ASP A 337 -13.96 27.97 -6.93
C ASP A 337 -15.37 28.46 -7.36
N GLU A 338 -15.78 28.09 -8.58
CA GLU A 338 -17.03 28.52 -9.21
C GLU A 338 -18.29 27.80 -8.67
N LEU A 339 -18.13 26.66 -8.01
CA LEU A 339 -19.24 25.78 -7.60
C LEU A 339 -19.91 26.18 -6.27
N ARG A 340 -19.34 27.13 -5.53
CA ARG A 340 -19.81 27.54 -4.19
C ARG A 340 -20.50 28.89 -4.23
N ASP A 341 -21.66 28.97 -3.58
CA ASP A 341 -22.45 30.20 -3.49
C ASP A 341 -21.63 31.33 -2.82
N PRO A 342 -21.48 32.51 -3.47
CA PRO A 342 -20.84 33.67 -2.87
C PRO A 342 -21.42 34.08 -1.50
N ALA A 343 -22.71 33.86 -1.26
CA ALA A 343 -23.35 34.13 0.03
C ALA A 343 -22.89 33.16 1.13
N GLU A 344 -22.69 31.87 0.80
CA GLU A 344 -22.10 30.88 1.71
C GLU A 344 -20.65 31.26 2.06
N LYS A 345 -19.85 31.60 1.04
CA LYS A 345 -18.46 32.03 1.21
C LYS A 345 -18.36 33.27 2.10
N ASN A 346 -19.22 34.27 1.89
CA ASN A 346 -19.25 35.49 2.71
C ASN A 346 -19.70 35.20 4.15
N HIS A 347 -20.69 34.31 4.36
CA HIS A 347 -21.10 33.91 5.72
C HIS A 347 -19.93 33.36 6.52
N TYR A 348 -19.17 32.41 5.96
CA TYR A 348 -18.02 31.82 6.65
C TYR A 348 -16.82 32.78 6.78
N ALA A 349 -16.61 33.68 5.82
CA ALA A 349 -15.58 34.72 5.94
C ALA A 349 -15.82 35.65 7.15
N THR A 350 -17.08 35.96 7.49
CA THR A 350 -17.40 36.74 8.71
C THR A 350 -17.20 35.97 10.03
N ARG A 351 -16.91 34.67 9.96
CA ARG A 351 -16.71 33.77 11.11
C ARG A 351 -15.25 33.33 11.28
N ASP A 352 -14.28 34.13 10.81
CA ASP A 352 -12.86 33.79 10.89
C ASP A 352 -12.39 33.45 12.32
N PRO A 353 -11.84 32.24 12.56
CA PRO A 353 -11.42 31.79 13.89
C PRO A 353 -10.39 32.71 14.56
N ILE A 354 -9.50 33.33 13.79
CA ILE A 354 -8.45 34.22 14.32
C ILE A 354 -9.09 35.50 14.86
N THR A 355 -10.02 36.08 14.09
CA THR A 355 -10.77 37.28 14.49
C THR A 355 -11.67 36.99 15.70
N ALA A 356 -12.29 35.81 15.74
CA ALA A 356 -13.11 35.38 16.88
C ALA A 356 -12.30 35.24 18.18
N LEU A 357 -11.13 34.59 18.14
CA LEU A 357 -10.24 34.48 19.30
C LEU A 357 -9.71 35.86 19.73
N LYS A 358 -9.24 36.69 18.79
CA LYS A 358 -8.75 38.05 19.04
C LYS A 358 -9.79 38.88 19.78
N LYS A 359 -11.04 38.85 19.31
CA LYS A 359 -12.19 39.50 19.97
C LYS A 359 -12.42 38.98 21.39
N TYR A 360 -12.47 37.66 21.58
CA TYR A 360 -12.64 37.06 22.92
C TYR A 360 -11.55 37.52 23.90
N MET A 361 -10.29 37.53 23.47
CA MET A 361 -9.16 37.89 24.32
C MET A 361 -9.18 39.37 24.72
N PHE A 362 -9.65 40.28 23.86
CA PHE A 362 -9.90 41.68 24.21
C PHE A 362 -11.10 41.86 25.14
N GLU A 363 -12.25 41.25 24.84
CA GLU A 363 -13.47 41.38 25.66
C GLU A 363 -13.27 40.86 27.10
N ASN A 364 -12.36 39.92 27.29
CA ASN A 364 -11.99 39.37 28.60
C ASN A 364 -10.73 40.01 29.22
N ASN A 365 -10.17 41.07 28.60
CA ASN A 365 -8.97 41.79 29.07
C ASN A 365 -7.73 40.88 29.28
N LEU A 366 -7.58 39.83 28.45
CA LEU A 366 -6.45 38.91 28.53
C LEU A 366 -5.17 39.51 27.91
N VAL A 367 -5.33 40.34 26.87
CA VAL A 367 -4.22 40.95 26.11
C VAL A 367 -4.51 42.39 25.75
N ASN A 368 -3.46 43.14 25.45
CA ASN A 368 -3.55 44.42 24.76
C ASN A 368 -3.16 44.32 23.28
N GLU A 369 -3.39 45.39 22.51
CA GLU A 369 -3.17 45.41 21.06
C GLU A 369 -1.69 45.22 20.68
N ALA A 370 -0.78 45.85 21.42
CA ALA A 370 0.65 45.75 21.17
C ALA A 370 1.20 44.32 21.34
N GLU A 371 0.61 43.52 22.24
CA GLU A 371 0.99 42.10 22.40
C GLU A 371 0.62 41.27 21.17
N LEU A 372 -0.57 41.47 20.59
CA LEU A 372 -0.99 40.75 19.40
C LEU A 372 -0.24 41.26 18.15
N THR A 373 -0.05 42.57 18.01
CA THR A 373 0.75 43.14 16.91
C THR A 373 2.22 42.69 16.95
N ALA A 374 2.78 42.45 18.15
CA ALA A 374 4.12 41.87 18.27
C ALA A 374 4.18 40.41 17.81
N ILE A 375 3.12 39.62 18.02
CA ILE A 375 2.99 38.27 17.46
C ILE A 375 2.82 38.34 15.94
N ASP A 376 1.88 39.15 15.45
CA ASP A 376 1.60 39.33 14.01
C ASP A 376 2.93 39.64 13.27
N LYS A 377 3.67 40.66 13.73
CA LYS A 377 4.98 41.03 13.18
C LYS A 377 6.03 39.91 13.26
N LYS A 378 6.13 39.21 14.39
CA LYS A 378 7.08 38.09 14.57
C LYS A 378 6.80 36.97 13.56
N ILE A 379 5.53 36.70 13.28
CA ILE A 379 5.12 35.69 12.29
C ILE A 379 5.45 36.17 10.87
N ASP A 380 5.20 37.43 10.53
CA ASP A 380 5.59 37.98 9.22
C ASP A 380 7.11 37.83 8.99
N GLU A 381 7.94 38.26 9.94
CA GLU A 381 9.42 38.11 9.89
C GLU A 381 9.85 36.63 9.76
N LEU A 382 9.19 35.70 10.46
CA LEU A 382 9.46 34.26 10.39
C LEU A 382 9.06 33.63 9.04
N VAL A 383 7.94 34.08 8.47
CA VAL A 383 7.45 33.57 7.18
C VAL A 383 8.32 34.11 6.04
N GLU A 384 8.75 35.38 6.09
CA GLU A 384 9.72 35.96 5.16
C GLU A 384 11.07 35.23 5.22
N GLU A 385 11.64 35.01 6.43
CA GLU A 385 12.88 34.22 6.60
C GLU A 385 12.76 32.81 6.00
N SER A 386 11.61 32.17 6.19
CA SER A 386 11.38 30.81 5.66
C SER A 386 11.42 30.77 4.13
N VAL A 387 10.99 31.83 3.45
CA VAL A 387 11.06 31.98 1.98
C VAL A 387 12.49 32.25 1.54
N GLU A 388 13.20 33.18 2.18
CA GLU A 388 14.60 33.48 1.87
C GLU A 388 15.49 32.24 2.04
N PHE A 389 15.32 31.51 3.15
CA PHE A 389 16.00 30.26 3.42
C PHE A 389 15.68 29.18 2.37
N ALA A 390 14.41 29.03 1.99
CA ALA A 390 14.00 28.08 0.96
C ALA A 390 14.55 28.45 -0.42
N ASP A 391 14.63 29.74 -0.77
CA ASP A 391 15.21 30.19 -2.03
C ASP A 391 16.72 29.93 -2.09
N ALA A 392 17.45 30.28 -1.02
CA ALA A 392 18.90 30.03 -0.88
C ALA A 392 19.25 28.54 -0.74
N SER A 393 18.30 27.68 -0.35
CA SER A 393 18.54 26.25 -0.15
C SER A 393 18.85 25.49 -1.46
N PRO A 394 19.73 24.48 -1.43
CA PRO A 394 20.09 23.71 -2.62
C PRO A 394 18.95 22.78 -3.08
N VAL A 395 18.91 22.57 -4.40
CA VAL A 395 18.01 21.59 -5.04
C VAL A 395 18.54 20.16 -4.87
N PRO A 396 17.66 19.14 -4.80
CA PRO A 396 18.06 17.74 -4.75
C PRO A 396 18.95 17.33 -5.92
N SER A 397 20.05 16.64 -5.60
CA SER A 397 20.87 16.00 -6.64
C SER A 397 20.08 14.89 -7.32
N ARG A 398 20.37 14.63 -8.61
CA ARG A 398 19.69 13.55 -9.37
C ARG A 398 19.81 12.18 -8.70
N ASN A 399 20.88 11.93 -7.94
CA ASN A 399 21.11 10.68 -7.23
C ASN A 399 20.08 10.45 -6.10
N GLN A 400 19.55 11.52 -5.50
CA GLN A 400 18.56 11.44 -4.43
C GLN A 400 17.23 10.82 -4.90
N LEU A 401 16.92 10.84 -6.20
CA LEU A 401 15.70 10.26 -6.77
C LEU A 401 15.50 8.77 -6.41
N LEU A 402 16.59 8.05 -6.10
CA LEU A 402 16.58 6.63 -5.80
C LEU A 402 16.96 6.31 -4.34
N GLU A 403 17.29 7.33 -3.56
CA GLU A 403 17.43 7.18 -2.12
C GLU A 403 16.06 6.88 -1.48
N ASN A 404 16.05 6.08 -0.43
CA ASN A 404 14.87 5.76 0.39
C ASN A 404 13.75 4.95 -0.31
N VAL A 405 13.89 4.55 -1.57
CA VAL A 405 12.97 3.60 -2.23
C VAL A 405 12.94 2.25 -1.48
N PHE A 406 14.11 1.82 -0.99
CA PHE A 406 14.27 0.73 -0.03
C PHE A 406 15.38 1.06 0.98
N ALA A 407 15.35 0.43 2.15
CA ALA A 407 16.41 0.57 3.15
C ALA A 407 17.77 0.01 2.68
N ASP A 408 17.75 -0.97 1.78
CA ASP A 408 18.94 -1.45 1.07
C ASP A 408 18.86 -1.06 -0.43
N PRO A 409 19.62 -0.04 -0.88
CA PRO A 409 19.59 0.39 -2.27
C PRO A 409 20.21 -0.65 -3.23
N ARG A 410 20.88 -1.71 -2.73
CA ARG A 410 21.45 -2.75 -3.60
C ARG A 410 20.40 -3.55 -4.37
N GLY A 411 19.13 -3.49 -3.96
CA GLY A 411 18.02 -4.12 -4.69
C GLY A 411 17.42 -3.27 -5.82
N PHE A 412 17.69 -1.97 -5.90
CA PHE A 412 17.02 -1.06 -6.84
C PHE A 412 17.86 0.17 -7.17
N GLY A 413 17.95 0.52 -8.46
CA GLY A 413 18.31 1.88 -8.88
C GLY A 413 19.82 2.20 -8.94
N ILE A 414 20.19 2.78 -10.09
CA ILE A 414 21.44 3.44 -10.53
C ILE A 414 22.82 2.97 -10.02
N GLY A 415 23.75 2.76 -10.96
CA GLY A 415 25.17 2.49 -10.70
C GLY A 415 25.95 3.75 -10.30
N PRO A 416 27.21 3.62 -9.83
CA PRO A 416 28.07 4.78 -9.49
C PRO A 416 28.32 5.75 -10.66
N ASP A 417 27.99 5.33 -11.88
CA ASP A 417 28.12 6.05 -13.15
C ASP A 417 26.85 6.83 -13.56
N GLY A 418 25.77 6.76 -12.79
CA GLY A 418 24.52 7.48 -13.07
C GLY A 418 23.56 6.76 -14.05
N ARG A 419 23.89 5.57 -14.55
CA ARG A 419 23.02 4.75 -15.41
C ARG A 419 22.12 3.86 -14.60
N TYR A 420 20.93 3.50 -15.10
CA TYR A 420 20.04 2.61 -14.33
C TYR A 420 20.74 1.27 -14.06
N ARG A 421 20.61 0.75 -12.84
CA ARG A 421 21.25 -0.53 -12.49
C ARG A 421 20.79 -1.68 -13.40
N CYS A 422 19.55 -1.68 -13.91
CA CYS A 422 19.12 -2.67 -14.92
C CYS A 422 19.84 -2.56 -16.29
N GLU A 423 20.56 -1.46 -16.54
CA GLU A 423 21.41 -1.25 -17.73
C GLU A 423 22.88 -1.64 -17.45
N ASP A 424 23.29 -1.72 -16.18
CA ASP A 424 24.60 -2.25 -15.76
C ASP A 424 24.60 -3.79 -15.91
N PRO A 425 25.46 -4.36 -16.78
CA PRO A 425 25.56 -5.82 -16.95
C PRO A 425 25.82 -6.58 -15.64
N LYS A 426 26.38 -5.93 -14.62
CA LYS A 426 26.73 -6.53 -13.32
C LYS A 426 25.59 -6.54 -12.31
N PHE A 427 24.48 -5.84 -12.57
CA PHE A 427 23.34 -5.84 -11.67
C PHE A 427 22.51 -7.14 -11.76
N THR A 428 22.38 -7.73 -12.96
CA THR A 428 21.75 -9.05 -13.10
C THR A 428 22.62 -10.16 -12.47
N GLU A 429 23.93 -9.95 -12.30
CA GLU A 429 24.80 -10.81 -11.48
C GLU A 429 24.40 -10.80 -9.99
N GLY A 430 23.63 -9.81 -9.52
CA GLY A 430 23.13 -9.68 -8.14
C GLY A 430 22.16 -10.78 -7.67
N THR A 431 21.65 -11.63 -8.58
CA THR A 431 21.02 -12.93 -8.24
C THR A 431 21.62 -14.11 -8.99
N ALA A 432 22.66 -13.87 -9.80
CA ALA A 432 23.35 -14.88 -10.61
C ALA A 432 24.85 -14.98 -10.28
N GLN A 433 25.24 -14.61 -9.06
CA GLN A 433 26.64 -14.67 -8.63
C GLN A 433 27.10 -16.14 -8.59
N TYR A 434 28.01 -16.49 -9.52
CA TYR A 434 28.72 -17.77 -9.73
C TYR A 434 28.63 -18.82 -8.61
N LYS A 435 27.46 -19.46 -8.43
CA LYS A 435 27.21 -20.66 -7.60
C LYS A 435 25.76 -21.15 -7.57
N ASP A 436 24.80 -20.49 -8.22
CA ASP A 436 23.40 -20.94 -8.21
C ASP A 436 23.15 -22.18 -9.10
N LEU A 437 23.66 -23.31 -8.64
CA LEU A 437 23.35 -24.64 -9.16
C LEU A 437 21.85 -24.94 -9.09
N LYS A 438 21.09 -24.33 -8.17
CA LYS A 438 19.64 -24.56 -8.09
C LYS A 438 18.96 -23.98 -9.32
N ARG A 439 19.25 -22.75 -9.72
CA ARG A 439 18.70 -22.16 -10.96
C ARG A 439 19.10 -22.95 -12.21
N PHE A 440 20.34 -23.44 -12.28
CA PHE A 440 20.80 -24.30 -13.38
C PHE A 440 20.03 -25.64 -13.44
N PHE A 441 19.92 -26.38 -12.34
CA PHE A 441 19.19 -27.66 -12.30
C PHE A 441 17.66 -27.53 -12.35
N LEU A 442 17.10 -26.41 -11.88
CA LEU A 442 15.66 -26.13 -11.91
C LEU A 442 15.22 -25.42 -13.21
N SER A 443 16.17 -24.97 -14.05
CA SER A 443 15.88 -24.32 -15.34
C SER A 443 14.89 -25.07 -16.24
N PRO A 444 14.84 -26.43 -16.31
CA PRO A 444 13.86 -27.12 -17.15
C PRO A 444 12.40 -26.91 -16.71
N PHE A 445 12.16 -26.48 -15.47
CA PHE A 445 10.82 -26.36 -14.90
C PHE A 445 10.23 -24.94 -15.02
N PHE A 446 11.05 -23.92 -15.26
CA PHE A 446 10.60 -22.53 -15.41
C PHE A 446 10.24 -22.18 -16.85
N HIS A 447 9.16 -21.43 -17.05
CA HIS A 447 8.63 -21.07 -18.37
C HIS A 447 8.49 -19.54 -18.50
N ILE A 448 8.83 -18.97 -19.66
CA ILE A 448 8.86 -17.52 -19.89
C ILE A 448 7.46 -16.88 -19.93
N ASN A 449 6.47 -17.65 -20.37
CA ASN A 449 5.05 -17.30 -20.41
C ASN A 449 4.20 -18.58 -20.50
N GLU A 450 2.88 -18.43 -20.39
CA GLU A 450 1.93 -19.55 -20.42
C GLU A 450 1.92 -20.27 -21.77
N SER A 451 2.07 -19.55 -22.89
CA SER A 451 2.11 -20.17 -24.22
C SER A 451 3.32 -21.08 -24.41
N HIS A 452 4.51 -20.68 -23.94
CA HIS A 452 5.70 -21.54 -23.96
C HIS A 452 5.54 -22.79 -23.09
N LEU A 453 4.84 -22.69 -21.94
CA LEU A 453 4.46 -23.86 -21.14
C LEU A 453 3.54 -24.79 -21.92
N VAL A 454 2.48 -24.27 -22.55
CA VAL A 454 1.53 -25.06 -23.34
C VAL A 454 2.22 -25.80 -24.49
N TYR A 455 3.06 -25.12 -25.28
CA TYR A 455 3.80 -25.75 -26.37
C TYR A 455 4.76 -26.86 -25.88
N ASN A 456 5.47 -26.63 -24.77
CA ASN A 456 6.36 -27.63 -24.19
C ASN A 456 5.59 -28.86 -23.68
N MET A 457 4.45 -28.67 -23.02
CA MET A 457 3.64 -29.80 -22.51
C MET A 457 2.98 -30.61 -23.64
N LEU A 458 2.49 -29.95 -24.70
CA LEU A 458 1.97 -30.63 -25.89
C LEU A 458 3.06 -31.41 -26.63
N SER A 459 4.25 -30.81 -26.79
CA SER A 459 5.42 -31.45 -27.39
C SER A 459 5.91 -32.64 -26.57
N LEU A 460 5.90 -32.52 -25.23
CA LEU A 460 6.22 -33.62 -24.31
C LEU A 460 5.22 -34.77 -24.42
N LEU A 461 3.92 -34.47 -24.44
CA LEU A 461 2.85 -35.47 -24.54
C LEU A 461 2.98 -36.27 -25.86
N TRP A 462 3.12 -35.57 -26.99
CA TRP A 462 3.24 -36.21 -28.30
C TRP A 462 4.49 -37.11 -28.40
N LYS A 463 5.67 -36.59 -28.02
CA LYS A 463 6.92 -37.35 -28.05
C LYS A 463 6.94 -38.48 -27.02
N GLY A 464 6.28 -38.27 -25.88
CA GLY A 464 6.09 -39.27 -24.83
C GLY A 464 5.34 -40.49 -25.35
N ILE A 465 4.17 -40.28 -25.97
CA ILE A 465 3.36 -41.36 -26.56
C ILE A 465 4.15 -42.12 -27.64
N GLN A 466 4.89 -41.43 -28.51
CA GLN A 466 5.73 -42.08 -29.53
C GLN A 466 6.87 -42.91 -28.93
N LEU A 467 7.53 -42.43 -27.87
CA LEU A 467 8.57 -43.17 -27.16
C LEU A 467 8.02 -44.34 -26.34
N GLU A 468 6.83 -44.19 -25.75
CA GLU A 468 6.16 -45.29 -25.06
C GLU A 468 5.77 -46.40 -26.03
N THR A 469 5.22 -46.05 -27.19
CA THR A 469 4.83 -47.00 -28.23
C THR A 469 6.02 -47.76 -28.82
N SER A 470 7.16 -47.09 -29.01
CA SER A 470 8.38 -47.70 -29.58
C SER A 470 9.24 -48.48 -28.57
N MET A 471 9.21 -48.12 -27.28
CA MET A 471 10.07 -48.72 -26.25
C MET A 471 9.33 -49.59 -25.23
N GLY A 472 7.99 -49.60 -25.26
CA GLY A 472 7.11 -50.26 -24.31
C GLY A 472 7.05 -49.56 -22.94
N SER A 473 5.89 -49.58 -22.26
CA SER A 473 5.65 -48.82 -21.03
C SER A 473 6.67 -49.04 -19.91
N ALA A 474 7.23 -50.25 -19.74
CA ALA A 474 8.29 -50.49 -18.76
C ALA A 474 9.64 -49.86 -19.16
N GLY A 475 9.98 -49.88 -20.46
CA GLY A 475 11.15 -49.20 -21.00
C GLY A 475 10.98 -47.68 -20.91
N PHE A 476 9.80 -47.18 -21.24
CA PHE A 476 9.43 -45.77 -21.16
C PHE A 476 9.35 -45.25 -19.72
N ALA A 477 8.77 -45.97 -18.77
CA ALA A 477 8.77 -45.56 -17.36
C ALA A 477 10.19 -45.53 -16.77
N SER A 478 11.04 -46.52 -17.12
CA SER A 478 12.45 -46.52 -16.75
C SER A 478 13.23 -45.36 -17.39
N MET A 479 12.85 -45.00 -18.63
CA MET A 479 13.35 -43.82 -19.34
C MET A 479 12.88 -42.51 -18.66
N VAL A 480 11.60 -42.34 -18.35
CA VAL A 480 11.11 -41.12 -17.69
C VAL A 480 11.73 -40.97 -16.29
N ALA A 481 11.84 -42.05 -15.51
CA ALA A 481 12.41 -42.01 -14.17
C ALA A 481 13.94 -41.77 -14.14
N ASN A 482 14.72 -42.46 -14.98
CA ASN A 482 16.19 -42.42 -14.95
C ASN A 482 16.79 -41.58 -16.08
N LEU A 483 16.21 -41.64 -17.28
CA LEU A 483 16.69 -40.89 -18.44
C LEU A 483 16.27 -39.43 -18.43
N VAL A 484 15.14 -38.99 -17.86
CA VAL A 484 14.88 -37.53 -17.75
C VAL A 484 15.91 -36.87 -16.83
N ALA A 485 16.22 -37.47 -15.68
CA ALA A 485 17.30 -37.00 -14.81
C ALA A 485 18.67 -37.02 -15.53
N THR A 486 18.95 -38.06 -16.32
CA THR A 486 20.22 -38.21 -17.04
C THR A 486 20.33 -37.29 -18.26
N LEU A 487 19.25 -37.08 -19.03
CA LEU A 487 19.21 -36.15 -20.16
C LEU A 487 19.21 -34.70 -19.69
N VAL A 488 18.57 -34.37 -18.56
CA VAL A 488 18.76 -33.07 -17.91
C VAL A 488 20.23 -32.92 -17.50
N ALA A 489 20.84 -33.90 -16.83
CA ALA A 489 22.25 -33.80 -16.45
C ALA A 489 23.20 -33.69 -17.66
N MET A 490 22.94 -34.44 -18.73
CA MET A 490 23.73 -34.41 -19.98
C MET A 490 23.50 -33.13 -20.78
N SER A 491 22.25 -32.69 -20.97
CA SER A 491 21.94 -31.47 -21.74
C SER A 491 22.46 -30.24 -21.02
N GLN A 492 22.23 -30.13 -19.71
CA GLN A 492 22.75 -29.04 -18.89
C GLN A 492 24.28 -29.09 -18.83
N GLY A 493 24.88 -30.27 -18.63
CA GLY A 493 26.33 -30.46 -18.64
C GLY A 493 27.00 -30.05 -19.95
N VAL A 494 26.45 -30.47 -21.11
CA VAL A 494 26.94 -30.05 -22.43
C VAL A 494 26.74 -28.55 -22.65
N THR A 495 25.59 -28.00 -22.27
CA THR A 495 25.32 -26.56 -22.38
C THR A 495 26.29 -25.73 -21.54
N LEU A 496 26.62 -26.18 -20.32
CA LEU A 496 27.60 -25.54 -19.45
C LEU A 496 29.02 -25.60 -20.01
N LEU A 497 29.42 -26.73 -20.63
CA LEU A 497 30.71 -26.86 -21.29
C LEU A 497 30.81 -25.96 -22.52
N LEU A 498 29.75 -25.86 -23.33
CA LEU A 498 29.68 -24.93 -24.46
C LEU A 498 29.76 -23.48 -23.99
N ALA A 499 28.98 -23.08 -22.99
CA ALA A 499 28.99 -21.74 -22.42
C ALA A 499 30.37 -21.37 -21.84
N ARG A 500 31.01 -22.29 -21.09
CA ARG A 500 32.37 -22.09 -20.58
C ARG A 500 33.42 -21.97 -21.68
N SER A 501 33.28 -22.74 -22.77
CA SER A 501 34.20 -22.67 -23.91
C SER A 501 34.05 -21.37 -24.67
N LEU A 502 32.82 -20.92 -24.93
CA LEU A 502 32.55 -19.63 -25.59
C LEU A 502 33.08 -18.45 -24.77
N LEU A 503 32.92 -18.49 -23.44
CA LEU A 503 33.50 -17.50 -22.54
C LEU A 503 35.04 -17.49 -22.58
N LEU A 504 35.69 -18.67 -22.55
CA LEU A 504 37.15 -18.78 -22.54
C LEU A 504 37.84 -18.40 -23.86
N PHE A 505 37.19 -18.63 -25.01
CA PHE A 505 37.82 -18.45 -26.34
C PHE A 505 37.35 -17.21 -27.10
N PHE A 506 36.19 -16.63 -26.77
CA PHE A 506 35.56 -15.55 -27.54
C PHE A 506 35.06 -14.37 -26.69
N ASP A 507 35.43 -14.33 -25.40
CA ASP A 507 35.03 -13.28 -24.43
C ASP A 507 33.51 -13.01 -24.41
N TYR A 508 32.74 -14.09 -24.57
CA TYR A 508 31.31 -14.06 -24.88
C TYR A 508 30.46 -13.85 -23.61
N GLU A 509 30.52 -12.65 -23.02
CA GLU A 509 29.89 -12.31 -21.73
C GLU A 509 28.34 -12.20 -21.77
N ARG A 510 27.72 -12.16 -22.96
CA ARG A 510 26.27 -12.38 -23.14
C ARG A 510 26.06 -13.54 -24.13
N PRO A 511 25.12 -14.48 -23.92
CA PRO A 511 23.99 -14.39 -22.99
C PRO A 511 23.73 -15.62 -22.09
N PHE A 512 24.62 -16.59 -21.85
CA PHE A 512 24.24 -17.81 -21.09
C PHE A 512 23.59 -17.56 -19.70
N TYR A 513 23.93 -16.45 -19.04
CA TYR A 513 23.34 -16.03 -17.75
C TYR A 513 22.23 -14.97 -17.86
N ASN A 514 21.99 -14.40 -19.06
CA ASN A 514 20.99 -13.36 -19.33
C ASN A 514 19.86 -13.85 -20.26
N GLU A 515 20.09 -14.87 -21.07
CA GLU A 515 19.04 -15.72 -21.62
C GLU A 515 18.39 -16.46 -20.46
N CYS A 516 17.06 -16.41 -20.43
CA CYS A 516 16.29 -17.20 -19.51
C CYS A 516 16.46 -18.68 -19.95
N THR A 517 17.26 -19.46 -19.22
CA THR A 517 17.30 -20.93 -19.37
C THR A 517 15.92 -21.46 -19.00
N VAL A 518 15.07 -21.62 -20.01
CA VAL A 518 13.63 -21.75 -19.85
C VAL A 518 13.13 -23.04 -20.48
N GLY A 519 12.55 -23.87 -19.63
CA GLY A 519 11.65 -24.95 -19.99
C GLY A 519 12.32 -26.25 -20.39
N PHE A 520 11.47 -27.26 -20.53
CA PHE A 520 11.84 -28.64 -20.88
C PHE A 520 12.48 -28.78 -22.27
N SER A 521 12.61 -27.68 -23.03
CA SER A 521 12.99 -27.64 -24.45
C SER A 521 14.30 -28.39 -24.75
N SER A 522 15.33 -28.30 -23.89
CA SER A 522 16.57 -29.08 -24.08
C SER A 522 16.33 -30.60 -24.03
N VAL A 523 15.47 -31.07 -23.12
CA VAL A 523 15.10 -32.49 -23.00
C VAL A 523 14.20 -32.91 -24.16
N LEU A 524 13.30 -32.03 -24.61
CA LEU A 524 12.43 -32.28 -25.78
C LEU A 524 13.21 -32.43 -27.07
N PHE A 525 14.26 -31.62 -27.27
CA PHE A 525 15.18 -31.77 -28.40
C PHE A 525 16.02 -33.06 -28.30
N ALA A 526 16.49 -33.43 -27.10
CA ALA A 526 17.17 -34.71 -26.89
C ALA A 526 16.25 -35.91 -27.19
N MET A 527 15.01 -35.89 -26.70
CA MET A 527 13.98 -36.88 -26.99
C MET A 527 13.67 -36.94 -28.49
N LYS A 528 13.60 -35.79 -29.18
CA LYS A 528 13.37 -35.73 -30.64
C LYS A 528 14.49 -36.41 -31.43
N VAL A 529 15.75 -36.20 -31.04
CA VAL A 529 16.90 -36.91 -31.64
C VAL A 529 16.78 -38.43 -31.42
N ILE A 530 16.35 -38.86 -30.22
CA ILE A 530 16.22 -40.29 -29.87
C ILE A 530 15.05 -40.97 -30.62
N VAL A 531 13.93 -40.27 -30.84
CA VAL A 531 12.81 -40.76 -31.65
C VAL A 531 13.25 -40.90 -33.11
N ASN A 532 13.81 -39.82 -33.67
CA ASN A 532 14.10 -39.76 -35.10
C ASN A 532 15.31 -40.61 -35.52
N ALA A 533 16.15 -41.06 -34.59
CA ALA A 533 17.20 -42.03 -34.85
C ALA A 533 16.69 -43.48 -34.98
N GLN A 534 15.37 -43.72 -34.91
CA GLN A 534 14.74 -45.02 -35.08
C GLN A 534 14.01 -45.16 -36.42
N SER A 535 14.06 -44.14 -37.30
CA SER A 535 13.45 -44.16 -38.62
C SER A 535 14.36 -43.56 -39.69
N ASP A 536 14.45 -44.23 -40.84
CA ASP A 536 15.30 -43.83 -41.98
C ASP A 536 14.56 -42.94 -43.01
N ASP A 537 13.35 -42.48 -42.66
CA ASP A 537 12.42 -41.79 -43.56
C ASP A 537 12.60 -40.25 -43.64
N TYR A 538 11.68 -39.59 -44.34
CA TYR A 538 11.51 -38.13 -44.36
C TYR A 538 10.29 -37.71 -43.55
N ILE A 539 10.41 -36.60 -42.81
CA ILE A 539 9.30 -36.00 -42.04
C ILE A 539 9.07 -34.56 -42.54
N SER A 540 7.80 -34.20 -42.71
CA SER A 540 7.41 -32.82 -43.03
C SER A 540 7.52 -31.93 -41.79
N VAL A 541 8.34 -30.88 -41.88
CA VAL A 541 8.46 -29.81 -40.88
C VAL A 541 7.93 -28.53 -41.51
N HIS A 542 6.75 -28.07 -41.07
CA HIS A 542 6.07 -26.88 -41.63
C HIS A 542 5.94 -26.91 -43.17
N GLY A 543 5.74 -28.09 -43.76
CA GLY A 543 5.60 -28.27 -45.21
C GLY A 543 6.90 -28.63 -45.95
N LEU A 544 8.07 -28.53 -45.30
CA LEU A 544 9.36 -28.94 -45.88
C LEU A 544 9.68 -30.39 -45.53
N MET A 545 9.96 -31.22 -46.53
CA MET A 545 10.38 -32.61 -46.32
C MET A 545 11.86 -32.66 -45.90
N VAL A 546 12.11 -33.06 -44.66
CA VAL A 546 13.46 -33.12 -44.05
C VAL A 546 13.76 -34.58 -43.67
N PRO A 547 14.95 -35.13 -44.00
CA PRO A 547 15.39 -36.43 -43.50
C PRO A 547 15.33 -36.49 -41.97
N THR A 548 14.81 -37.57 -41.39
CA THR A 548 14.58 -37.74 -39.93
C THR A 548 15.72 -37.23 -39.05
N HIS A 549 16.96 -37.55 -39.41
CA HIS A 549 18.18 -37.19 -38.70
C HIS A 549 18.50 -35.68 -38.69
N TYR A 550 17.98 -34.88 -39.63
CA TYR A 550 18.14 -33.42 -39.66
C TYR A 550 16.95 -32.63 -39.09
N VAL A 551 15.82 -33.27 -38.80
CA VAL A 551 14.58 -32.61 -38.32
C VAL A 551 14.79 -31.80 -37.03
N ALA A 552 15.67 -32.24 -36.12
CA ALA A 552 16.01 -31.48 -34.91
C ALA A 552 16.83 -30.20 -35.22
N TRP A 553 17.72 -30.26 -36.21
CA TRP A 553 18.50 -29.10 -36.66
C TRP A 553 17.64 -28.09 -37.43
N ALA A 554 16.72 -28.58 -38.28
CA ALA A 554 15.76 -27.72 -38.98
C ALA A 554 14.82 -26.98 -38.02
N GLU A 555 14.31 -27.67 -36.99
CA GLU A 555 13.47 -27.05 -35.96
C GLU A 555 14.23 -26.02 -35.10
N LEU A 556 15.52 -26.27 -34.79
CA LEU A 556 16.37 -25.30 -34.12
C LEU A 556 16.44 -23.98 -34.90
N ILE A 557 16.71 -24.05 -36.21
CA ILE A 557 16.80 -22.87 -37.08
C ILE A 557 15.46 -22.12 -37.11
N LEU A 558 14.35 -22.83 -37.31
CA LEU A 558 13.01 -22.23 -37.37
C LEU A 558 12.63 -21.54 -36.04
N ILE A 559 12.88 -22.16 -34.89
CA ILE A 559 12.57 -21.54 -33.57
C ILE A 559 13.38 -20.26 -33.37
N GLN A 560 14.66 -20.23 -33.75
CA GLN A 560 15.47 -19.01 -33.64
C GLN A 560 15.00 -17.89 -34.58
N MET A 561 14.42 -18.22 -35.74
CA MET A 561 13.85 -17.23 -36.66
C MET A 561 12.50 -16.67 -36.18
N PHE A 562 11.61 -17.53 -35.67
CA PHE A 562 10.23 -17.13 -35.35
C PHE A 562 10.02 -16.69 -33.88
N VAL A 563 10.91 -17.08 -32.96
CA VAL A 563 10.80 -16.72 -31.53
C VAL A 563 12.16 -16.20 -31.02
N PRO A 564 12.58 -14.98 -31.45
CA PRO A 564 13.82 -14.37 -30.99
C PRO A 564 13.76 -14.11 -29.48
N GLY A 565 14.48 -14.93 -28.70
CA GLY A 565 14.48 -14.91 -27.24
C GLY A 565 14.49 -16.29 -26.57
N VAL A 566 14.28 -17.39 -27.30
CA VAL A 566 14.40 -18.76 -26.74
C VAL A 566 15.83 -19.28 -26.89
N SER A 567 16.42 -19.82 -25.82
CA SER A 567 17.86 -20.13 -25.78
C SER A 567 18.34 -21.08 -26.88
N PHE A 568 19.23 -20.59 -27.75
CA PHE A 568 19.90 -21.39 -28.77
C PHE A 568 20.78 -22.47 -28.13
N LEU A 569 21.58 -22.08 -27.13
CA LEU A 569 22.49 -22.96 -26.39
C LEU A 569 21.75 -24.12 -25.71
N GLY A 570 20.59 -23.86 -25.08
CA GLY A 570 19.79 -24.90 -24.44
C GLY A 570 19.25 -25.96 -25.42
N HIS A 571 18.78 -25.55 -26.60
CA HIS A 571 18.34 -26.49 -27.64
C HIS A 571 19.51 -27.28 -28.24
N LEU A 572 20.62 -26.60 -28.56
CA LEU A 572 21.84 -27.23 -29.09
C LEU A 572 22.41 -28.28 -28.12
N GLY A 573 22.50 -27.93 -26.83
CA GLY A 573 22.90 -28.87 -25.77
C GLY A 573 21.95 -30.07 -25.65
N GLY A 574 20.65 -29.86 -25.90
CA GLY A 574 19.65 -30.93 -26.05
C GLY A 574 19.94 -31.90 -27.20
N ILE A 575 20.16 -31.36 -28.41
CA ILE A 575 20.50 -32.18 -29.61
C ILE A 575 21.76 -33.01 -29.34
N LEU A 576 22.82 -32.37 -28.83
CA LEU A 576 24.09 -33.01 -28.55
C LEU A 576 23.98 -34.07 -27.44
N ALA A 577 23.18 -33.82 -26.39
CA ALA A 577 22.90 -34.83 -25.37
C ALA A 577 22.14 -36.05 -25.92
N GLY A 578 21.19 -35.85 -26.85
CA GLY A 578 20.51 -36.94 -27.56
C GLY A 578 21.48 -37.78 -28.39
N LEU A 579 22.36 -37.15 -29.16
CA LEU A 579 23.40 -37.84 -29.95
C LEU A 579 24.41 -38.58 -29.06
N MET A 580 24.84 -37.96 -27.96
CA MET A 580 25.74 -38.57 -26.98
C MET A 580 25.09 -39.80 -26.32
N TYR A 581 23.80 -39.72 -25.98
CA TYR A 581 23.05 -40.85 -25.42
C TYR A 581 22.95 -42.02 -26.42
N LEU A 582 22.65 -41.74 -27.70
CA LEU A 582 22.60 -42.79 -28.73
C LEU A 582 23.96 -43.47 -28.92
N ARG A 583 25.08 -42.72 -28.94
CA ARG A 583 26.43 -43.30 -28.99
C ARG A 583 26.76 -44.15 -27.75
N LEU A 584 26.40 -43.69 -26.56
CA LEU A 584 26.60 -44.45 -25.32
C LEU A 584 25.76 -45.74 -25.31
N LYS A 585 24.51 -45.69 -25.80
CA LYS A 585 23.63 -46.86 -25.94
C LYS A 585 24.17 -47.87 -26.96
N ALA A 586 24.69 -47.40 -28.10
CA ALA A 586 25.28 -48.27 -29.13
C ALA A 586 26.61 -48.92 -28.69
N SER A 587 27.33 -48.30 -27.75
CA SER A 587 28.65 -48.75 -27.30
C SER A 587 28.62 -49.69 -26.08
N TYR A 588 27.44 -50.12 -25.61
CA TYR A 588 27.30 -50.88 -24.36
C TYR A 588 26.34 -52.07 -24.50
N SER A 589 26.85 -53.30 -24.34
CA SER A 589 26.10 -54.55 -24.50
C SER A 589 25.59 -55.16 -23.19
N GLY A 590 25.51 -54.37 -22.11
CA GLY A 590 25.07 -54.79 -20.77
C GLY A 590 23.81 -54.07 -20.27
N PRO A 591 23.30 -54.41 -19.07
CA PRO A 591 22.05 -53.85 -18.54
C PRO A 591 22.15 -52.35 -18.23
N ASN A 592 21.72 -51.54 -19.20
CA ASN A 592 21.46 -50.09 -19.19
C ASN A 592 22.53 -49.20 -18.49
N PRO A 593 23.46 -48.56 -19.23
CA PRO A 593 24.64 -47.90 -18.68
C PRO A 593 24.36 -46.78 -17.67
N VAL A 594 23.17 -46.17 -17.73
CA VAL A 594 22.69 -45.17 -16.76
C VAL A 594 22.73 -45.70 -15.31
N ARG A 595 22.45 -47.00 -15.11
CA ARG A 595 22.40 -47.63 -13.79
C ARG A 595 23.79 -47.70 -13.11
N GLN A 596 24.86 -47.69 -13.90
CA GLN A 596 26.24 -47.75 -13.40
C GLN A 596 26.74 -46.35 -13.00
N LEU A 597 26.43 -45.31 -13.79
CA LEU A 597 26.70 -43.91 -13.44
C LEU A 597 25.99 -43.47 -12.14
N MET A 598 24.74 -43.91 -11.94
CA MET A 598 24.00 -43.65 -10.69
C MET A 598 24.49 -44.49 -9.49
N GLY A 599 25.27 -45.55 -9.71
CA GLY A 599 25.93 -46.33 -8.65
C GLY A 599 26.89 -45.47 -7.82
N GLY A 600 27.64 -44.57 -8.48
CA GLY A 600 28.47 -43.58 -7.78
C GLY A 600 27.67 -42.50 -7.07
N PHE A 601 26.62 -41.98 -7.73
CA PHE A 601 25.84 -40.85 -7.21
C PHE A 601 24.98 -41.22 -5.99
N SER A 602 24.38 -42.42 -5.98
CA SER A 602 23.68 -42.97 -4.82
C SER A 602 24.62 -43.26 -3.64
N HIS A 603 25.89 -43.55 -3.89
CA HIS A 603 26.90 -43.68 -2.84
C HIS A 603 27.30 -42.32 -2.24
N ALA A 604 27.39 -41.27 -3.08
CA ALA A 604 27.63 -39.90 -2.63
C ALA A 604 26.47 -39.33 -1.79
N LEU A 605 25.22 -39.58 -2.18
CA LEU A 605 24.04 -39.14 -1.40
C LEU A 605 23.89 -39.87 -0.05
N ASN A 606 24.33 -41.13 0.03
CA ASN A 606 24.29 -41.93 1.25
C ASN A 606 25.45 -41.63 2.23
N TRP A 607 26.54 -40.99 1.76
CA TRP A 607 27.69 -40.63 2.59
C TRP A 607 27.32 -39.73 3.80
N PRO A 608 26.59 -38.61 3.66
CA PRO A 608 26.17 -37.79 4.81
C PRO A 608 25.21 -38.55 5.75
N LEU A 609 24.33 -39.40 5.23
CA LEU A 609 23.45 -40.25 6.05
C LEU A 609 24.22 -41.29 6.88
N ARG A 610 25.32 -41.84 6.35
CA ARG A 610 26.24 -42.72 7.09
C ARG A 610 27.06 -41.94 8.12
N LEU A 611 27.48 -40.71 7.82
CA LEU A 611 28.19 -39.83 8.74
C LEU A 611 27.31 -39.47 9.96
N VAL A 612 26.05 -39.10 9.74
CA VAL A 612 25.07 -38.83 10.81
C VAL A 612 24.79 -40.09 11.65
N LYS A 613 24.62 -41.26 11.03
CA LYS A 613 24.50 -42.54 11.77
C LYS A 613 25.77 -42.94 12.53
N SER A 614 26.95 -42.48 12.09
CA SER A 614 28.22 -42.67 12.80
C SER A 614 28.34 -41.76 14.02
N LEU A 615 27.85 -40.52 13.93
CA LEU A 615 27.86 -39.54 15.03
C LEU A 615 26.83 -39.87 16.13
N LEU A 616 25.71 -40.51 15.79
CA LEU A 616 24.64 -40.88 16.72
C LEU A 616 24.86 -42.23 17.45
N ARG A 617 26.08 -42.81 17.39
CA ARG A 617 26.37 -44.14 17.96
C ARG A 617 26.65 -44.08 19.47
N ILE A 618 25.58 -43.98 20.27
CA ILE A 618 25.62 -44.19 21.73
C ILE A 618 26.08 -45.64 22.02
N ARG A 619 27.05 -45.80 22.92
CA ARG A 619 27.59 -47.12 23.33
C ARG A 619 26.54 -47.93 24.14
N PRO A 620 26.51 -49.26 24.02
CA PRO A 620 25.54 -50.10 24.72
C PRO A 620 25.88 -50.28 26.21
N ARG A 621 24.85 -50.47 27.05
CA ARG A 621 24.98 -50.96 28.42
C ARG A 621 24.28 -52.31 28.54
N PHE A 622 24.92 -53.27 29.21
CA PHE A 622 24.46 -54.65 29.36
C PHE A 622 23.30 -54.81 30.34
N THR A 623 22.34 -55.68 29.99
CA THR A 623 21.59 -56.68 30.81
C THR A 623 20.54 -57.31 29.87
N GLY A 624 20.12 -58.57 29.93
CA GLY A 624 20.39 -59.67 30.86
C GLY A 624 19.14 -60.58 30.91
N ARG A 625 19.28 -61.87 30.56
CA ARG A 625 18.33 -63.02 30.65
C ARG A 625 16.88 -62.79 31.14
N GLY A 626 15.90 -63.39 30.46
CA GLY A 626 14.62 -63.79 31.08
C GLY A 626 13.53 -64.25 30.09
N THR A 627 13.11 -65.51 30.19
CA THR A 627 12.00 -66.12 29.41
C THR A 627 10.69 -66.17 30.20
N THR A 628 9.59 -66.56 29.52
CA THR A 628 8.20 -66.77 30.00
C THR A 628 7.36 -65.48 30.16
N GLY A 629 6.06 -65.45 29.88
CA GLY A 629 5.21 -66.42 29.19
C GLY A 629 3.70 -66.27 29.51
N SER A 630 2.85 -66.50 28.51
CA SER A 630 1.42 -66.88 28.62
C SER A 630 0.36 -65.86 29.09
N ARG A 631 -0.74 -65.82 28.30
CA ARG A 631 -2.13 -65.39 28.62
C ARG A 631 -2.37 -63.93 29.05
N SER A 632 -3.58 -63.36 28.95
CA SER A 632 -4.76 -63.55 28.10
C SER A 632 -5.88 -62.65 28.68
N ALA A 633 -6.62 -61.97 27.81
CA ALA A 633 -7.98 -61.46 28.03
C ALA A 633 -8.24 -60.33 29.06
N ARG A 634 -8.81 -59.25 28.48
CA ARG A 634 -10.08 -58.60 28.85
C ARG A 634 -10.14 -57.40 29.83
N ASP A 635 -11.06 -56.53 29.42
CA ASP A 635 -11.96 -55.65 30.18
C ASP A 635 -11.42 -54.38 30.87
N THR A 636 -11.31 -53.33 30.04
CA THR A 636 -12.12 -52.08 30.07
C THR A 636 -12.27 -51.23 31.36
N LEU A 637 -12.38 -49.90 31.11
CA LEU A 637 -12.84 -48.79 32.00
C LEU A 637 -11.75 -48.17 32.94
N PRO A 638 -11.92 -46.91 33.41
CA PRO A 638 -11.59 -45.72 32.60
C PRO A 638 -10.86 -44.60 33.39
N MET A 639 -10.83 -43.38 32.81
CA MET A 639 -10.54 -42.07 33.43
C MET A 639 -9.08 -41.68 33.74
N TRP A 640 -8.56 -40.81 32.87
CA TRP A 640 -8.18 -39.43 33.20
C TRP A 640 -7.58 -39.14 34.60
N ARG A 641 -6.28 -38.81 34.59
CA ARG A 641 -5.83 -37.45 34.94
C ARG A 641 -4.80 -36.96 33.92
#